data_AF-A0A8G2M714-F1
#
_entry.id   AF-A0A8G2M714-F1
#
_cell.length_a   1.000
_cell.length_b   1.000
_cell.length_c   1.000
_cell.angle_alpha   90.00
_cell.angle_beta   90.00
_cell.angle_gamma   90.00
#
_symmetry.space_group_name_H-M   'P 1'
#
loop_
_entity.id
_entity.type
_entity.pdbx_description
1 polymer ?
#
loop_
_entity_poly.entity_id
_entity_poly.type
_entity_poly.pdbx_seq_one_letter_code
_entity_poly.pdbx_strand_id
1 'polypeptide(L)'
;MKTIEERMNEYFNWLKQNYIFKELDSSTEITTPFKNHLNDFIRIYADTLPNNEICLSDDGLTLNELEMLGIDINTKTRTKLIQNILNQFNLKLVDKEITADVKNESFAQSKHNLIQGILKIYDLTLTTKSNVTNIFYEEVFEFLYDREIRGLAQVSVSGESGLKYSIDYIVSETKSQPEKTS
;
A
#
# COMPACT_ATOMS: atom_id res chain seq x y z
N MET A 1 -22.29 10.24 -34.29
CA MET A 1 -21.83 10.22 -32.88
C MET A 1 -21.12 8.89 -32.68
N LYS A 2 -19.93 8.85 -32.11
CA LYS A 2 -19.20 7.59 -31.93
C LYS A 2 -19.95 6.66 -30.97
N THR A 3 -20.00 5.37 -31.27
CA THR A 3 -20.57 4.35 -30.37
C THR A 3 -19.66 4.17 -29.14
N ILE A 4 -20.18 3.55 -28.09
CA ILE A 4 -19.35 3.21 -26.91
C ILE A 4 -18.24 2.23 -27.31
N GLU A 5 -18.51 1.29 -28.20
CA GLU A 5 -17.51 0.35 -28.70
C GLU A 5 -16.34 1.05 -29.42
N GLU A 6 -16.65 2.04 -30.28
CA GLU A 6 -15.62 2.85 -30.94
C GLU A 6 -14.74 3.61 -29.93
N ARG A 7 -15.36 4.15 -28.87
CA ARG A 7 -14.63 4.82 -27.77
C ARG A 7 -13.77 3.85 -26.95
N MET A 8 -14.24 2.63 -26.72
CA MET A 8 -13.46 1.60 -26.05
C MET A 8 -12.27 1.16 -26.90
N ASN A 9 -12.44 1.04 -28.22
CA ASN A 9 -11.33 0.74 -29.13
C ASN A 9 -10.28 1.86 -29.15
N GLU A 10 -10.70 3.13 -29.08
CA GLU A 10 -9.78 4.26 -28.88
C GLU A 10 -8.99 4.14 -27.58
N TYR A 11 -9.66 3.79 -26.48
CA TYR A 11 -9.00 3.55 -25.20
C TYR A 11 -8.00 2.40 -25.27
N PHE A 12 -8.35 1.26 -25.87
CA PHE A 12 -7.42 0.14 -26.01
C PHE A 12 -6.23 0.46 -26.91
N ASN A 13 -6.44 1.25 -27.96
CA ASN A 13 -5.34 1.74 -28.81
C ASN A 13 -4.42 2.69 -28.05
N TRP A 14 -4.99 3.65 -27.31
CA TRP A 14 -4.21 4.52 -26.43
C TRP A 14 -3.43 3.71 -25.39
N LEU A 15 -4.07 2.74 -24.73
CA LEU A 15 -3.44 1.89 -23.74
C LEU A 15 -2.26 1.12 -24.35
N LYS A 16 -2.44 0.52 -25.53
CA LYS A 16 -1.39 -0.20 -26.26
C LYS A 16 -0.21 0.70 -26.63
N GLN A 17 -0.47 1.93 -27.08
CA GLN A 17 0.57 2.88 -27.48
C GLN A 17 1.43 3.39 -26.31
N ASN A 18 0.91 3.33 -25.08
CA ASN A 18 1.63 3.78 -23.89
C ASN A 18 2.44 2.66 -23.21
N TYR A 19 2.51 1.47 -23.78
CA TYR A 19 3.49 0.46 -23.36
C TYR A 19 4.84 0.73 -24.01
N ILE A 20 5.92 0.63 -23.22
CA ILE A 20 7.29 0.70 -23.72
C ILE A 20 7.97 -0.63 -23.37
N PHE A 21 8.65 -1.21 -24.35
CA PHE A 21 9.37 -2.49 -24.22
C PHE A 21 10.86 -2.27 -24.38
N LYS A 22 11.65 -2.90 -23.52
CA LYS A 22 13.10 -2.89 -23.59
C LYS A 22 13.62 -4.31 -23.42
N GLU A 23 14.22 -4.85 -24.48
CA GLU A 23 14.87 -6.16 -24.45
C GLU A 23 16.15 -6.09 -23.61
N LEU A 24 16.32 -7.10 -22.75
CA LEU A 24 17.51 -7.37 -21.95
C LEU A 24 18.03 -8.76 -22.35
N ASP A 25 19.16 -9.20 -21.78
CA ASP A 25 19.82 -10.44 -22.22
C ASP A 25 18.92 -11.69 -22.11
N SER A 26 18.17 -11.83 -21.01
CA SER A 26 17.28 -12.98 -20.74
C SER A 26 15.85 -12.58 -20.36
N SER A 27 15.50 -11.31 -20.52
CA SER A 27 14.25 -10.73 -20.02
C SER A 27 13.78 -9.60 -20.93
N THR A 28 12.49 -9.29 -20.90
CA THR A 28 11.95 -8.07 -21.49
C THR A 28 11.37 -7.20 -20.38
N GLU A 29 11.88 -5.98 -20.22
CA GLU A 29 11.25 -4.96 -19.38
C GLU A 29 10.03 -4.38 -20.10
N ILE A 30 8.90 -4.35 -19.40
CA ILE A 30 7.62 -3.84 -19.87
C ILE A 30 7.24 -2.66 -18.97
N THR A 31 7.45 -1.44 -19.45
CA THR A 31 6.89 -0.24 -18.80
C THR A 31 5.40 -0.16 -19.13
N THR A 32 4.57 -0.16 -18.10
CA THR A 32 3.11 -0.14 -18.22
C THR A 32 2.55 1.29 -18.14
N PRO A 33 1.36 1.57 -18.69
CA PRO A 33 0.69 2.85 -18.53
C PRO A 33 0.06 3.06 -17.15
N PHE A 34 0.20 2.10 -16.22
CA PHE A 34 -0.31 2.20 -14.85
C PHE A 34 0.74 2.83 -13.95
N LYS A 35 0.29 3.56 -12.94
CA LYS A 35 1.16 4.33 -12.07
C LYS A 35 1.13 3.84 -10.63
N ASN A 36 2.29 3.87 -9.97
CA ASN A 36 2.41 3.57 -8.54
C ASN A 36 1.99 4.79 -7.68
N HIS A 37 2.18 4.66 -6.36
CA HIS A 37 1.87 5.71 -5.39
C HIS A 37 2.75 6.98 -5.53
N LEU A 38 3.86 6.90 -6.26
CA LEU A 38 4.74 8.04 -6.58
C LEU A 38 4.37 8.71 -7.91
N ASN A 39 3.29 8.26 -8.57
CA ASN A 39 2.88 8.71 -9.90
C ASN A 39 3.88 8.35 -11.02
N ASP A 40 4.76 7.37 -10.76
CA ASP A 40 5.68 6.77 -11.71
C ASP A 40 5.08 5.54 -12.40
N PHE A 41 5.48 5.27 -13.64
CA PHE A 41 5.00 4.11 -14.38
C PHE A 41 5.53 2.81 -13.77
N ILE A 42 4.61 1.88 -13.50
CA ILE A 42 4.95 0.53 -13.04
C ILE A 42 5.65 -0.21 -14.16
N ARG A 43 6.83 -0.75 -13.86
CA ARG A 43 7.60 -1.65 -14.72
C ARG A 43 7.42 -3.08 -14.23
N ILE A 44 7.29 -4.01 -15.16
CA ILE A 44 7.33 -5.44 -14.89
C ILE A 44 8.30 -6.10 -15.86
N TYR A 45 8.83 -7.25 -15.49
CA TYR A 45 9.81 -8.00 -16.26
C TYR A 45 9.19 -9.31 -16.71
N ALA A 46 9.49 -9.73 -17.93
CA ALA A 46 9.05 -10.98 -18.50
C ALA A 46 10.27 -11.86 -18.82
N ASP A 47 10.53 -12.84 -17.97
CA ASP A 47 11.64 -13.78 -18.13
C ASP A 47 11.17 -15.02 -18.86
N THR A 48 11.95 -15.44 -19.87
CA THR A 48 11.73 -16.74 -20.51
C THR A 48 12.54 -17.81 -19.79
N LEU A 49 11.85 -18.74 -19.15
CA LEU A 49 12.45 -19.84 -18.42
C LEU A 49 12.98 -20.92 -19.38
N PRO A 50 13.91 -21.81 -18.94
CA PRO A 50 14.48 -22.87 -19.79
C PRO A 50 13.47 -23.83 -20.42
N ASN A 51 12.26 -23.94 -19.84
CA ASN A 51 11.15 -24.75 -20.34
C ASN A 51 10.22 -23.99 -21.31
N ASN A 52 10.63 -22.81 -21.79
CA ASN A 52 9.84 -21.87 -22.59
C ASN A 52 8.60 -21.30 -21.89
N GLU A 53 8.48 -21.45 -20.56
CA GLU A 53 7.45 -20.74 -19.79
C GLU A 53 7.88 -19.30 -19.52
N ILE A 54 6.90 -18.42 -19.33
CA ILE A 54 7.15 -17.01 -18.97
C ILE A 54 6.88 -16.83 -17.49
N CYS A 55 7.82 -16.21 -16.79
CA CYS A 55 7.63 -15.66 -15.45
C CYS A 55 7.50 -14.14 -15.57
N LEU A 56 6.48 -13.56 -14.94
CA LEU A 56 6.39 -12.11 -14.77
C LEU A 56 6.88 -11.72 -13.38
N SER A 57 7.66 -10.65 -13.26
CA SER A 57 8.19 -10.15 -11.99
C SER A 57 8.08 -8.62 -11.88
N ASP A 58 8.05 -8.10 -10.66
CA ASP A 58 8.23 -6.67 -10.37
C ASP A 58 9.68 -6.29 -10.02
N ASP A 59 10.63 -7.23 -10.11
CA ASP A 59 12.06 -7.05 -9.77
C ASP A 59 12.27 -6.55 -8.32
N GLY A 60 11.32 -6.88 -7.43
CA GLY A 60 11.35 -6.52 -6.01
C GLY A 60 11.13 -5.04 -5.72
N LEU A 61 10.81 -4.23 -6.75
CA LEU A 61 10.67 -2.79 -6.63
C LEU A 61 9.57 -2.40 -5.63
N THR A 62 8.42 -3.10 -5.67
CA THR A 62 7.26 -2.74 -4.85
C THR A 62 7.56 -2.79 -3.36
N LEU A 63 8.19 -3.89 -2.90
CA LEU A 63 8.51 -4.04 -1.48
C LEU A 63 9.65 -3.11 -1.05
N ASN A 64 10.64 -2.88 -1.92
CA ASN A 64 11.72 -1.93 -1.66
C ASN A 64 11.19 -0.49 -1.49
N GLU A 65 10.24 -0.05 -2.34
CA GLU A 65 9.62 1.28 -2.23
C GLU A 65 8.85 1.44 -0.90
N LEU A 66 8.13 0.40 -0.44
CA LEU A 66 7.47 0.42 0.86
C LEU A 66 8.48 0.52 2.02
N GLU A 67 9.56 -0.26 1.97
CA GLU A 67 10.63 -0.20 2.98
C GLU A 67 11.30 1.19 3.01
N MET A 68 11.54 1.81 1.85
CA MET A 68 12.06 3.17 1.74
C MET A 68 11.13 4.23 2.35
N LEU A 69 9.81 3.99 2.34
CA LEU A 69 8.83 4.82 3.05
C LEU A 69 8.78 4.56 4.57
N GLY A 70 9.65 3.70 5.10
CA GLY A 70 9.66 3.32 6.51
C GLY A 70 8.53 2.36 6.91
N ILE A 71 7.91 1.70 5.94
CA ILE A 71 6.85 0.72 6.19
C ILE A 71 7.52 -0.63 6.44
N ASP A 72 7.56 -1.04 7.70
CA ASP A 72 8.01 -2.38 8.07
C ASP A 72 7.02 -3.45 7.57
N ILE A 73 7.36 -4.13 6.49
CA ILE A 73 6.57 -5.20 5.86
C ILE A 73 6.63 -6.53 6.64
N ASN A 74 7.54 -6.66 7.61
CA ASN A 74 7.80 -7.89 8.36
C ASN A 74 6.94 -8.02 9.63
N THR A 75 6.10 -7.02 9.93
CA THR A 75 5.12 -7.15 11.01
C THR A 75 4.11 -8.25 10.69
N LYS A 76 3.68 -9.00 11.72
CA LYS A 76 2.71 -10.10 11.59
C LYS A 76 1.45 -9.70 10.79
N THR A 77 0.93 -8.50 11.03
CA THR A 77 -0.26 -7.99 10.34
C THR A 77 0.00 -7.71 8.87
N ARG A 78 1.10 -6.99 8.54
CA ARG A 78 1.40 -6.63 7.15
C ARG A 78 1.83 -7.83 6.32
N THR A 79 2.62 -8.74 6.88
CA THR A 79 2.96 -10.00 6.21
C THR A 79 1.70 -10.80 5.86
N LYS A 80 0.72 -10.88 6.77
CA LYS A 80 -0.57 -11.52 6.49
C LYS A 80 -1.36 -10.80 5.40
N LEU A 81 -1.38 -9.46 5.41
CA LEU A 81 -2.05 -8.67 4.37
C LEU A 81 -1.41 -8.90 2.99
N ILE A 82 -0.09 -8.83 2.90
CA ILE A 82 0.67 -9.09 1.66
C ILE A 82 0.37 -10.50 1.16
N GLN A 83 0.47 -11.53 2.02
CA GLN A 83 0.18 -12.90 1.61
C GLN A 83 -1.26 -13.08 1.12
N ASN A 84 -2.24 -12.44 1.76
CA ASN A 84 -3.63 -12.48 1.31
C ASN A 84 -3.78 -11.83 -0.08
N ILE A 85 -3.12 -10.70 -0.32
CA ILE A 85 -3.13 -10.01 -1.62
C ILE A 85 -2.48 -10.90 -2.68
N LEU A 86 -1.32 -11.48 -2.40
CA LEU A 86 -0.65 -12.40 -3.33
C LEU A 86 -1.56 -13.57 -3.70
N ASN A 87 -2.18 -14.22 -2.72
CA ASN A 87 -3.12 -15.31 -2.95
C ASN A 87 -4.34 -14.87 -3.76
N GLN A 88 -4.89 -13.68 -3.50
CA GLN A 88 -6.05 -13.14 -4.21
C GLN A 88 -5.80 -12.99 -5.72
N PHE A 89 -4.57 -12.63 -6.10
CA PHE A 89 -4.20 -12.40 -7.50
C PHE A 89 -3.38 -13.54 -8.11
N ASN A 90 -3.30 -14.71 -7.46
CA ASN A 90 -2.49 -15.85 -7.92
C ASN A 90 -0.99 -15.49 -8.11
N LEU A 91 -0.45 -14.66 -7.22
CA LEU A 91 0.95 -14.22 -7.22
C LEU A 91 1.75 -14.97 -6.16
N LYS A 92 3.07 -14.91 -6.30
CA LYS A 92 4.02 -15.47 -5.35
C LYS A 92 5.02 -14.40 -4.92
N LEU A 93 5.67 -14.64 -3.80
CA LEU A 93 6.84 -13.87 -3.37
C LEU A 93 8.05 -14.80 -3.44
N VAL A 94 9.00 -14.49 -4.31
CA VAL A 94 10.24 -15.26 -4.51
C VAL A 94 11.40 -14.28 -4.41
N ASP A 95 12.31 -14.48 -3.45
CA ASP A 95 13.50 -13.63 -3.27
C ASP A 95 13.21 -12.11 -3.19
N LYS A 96 12.09 -11.75 -2.54
CA LYS A 96 11.51 -10.39 -2.42
C LYS A 96 10.85 -9.84 -3.69
N GLU A 97 10.78 -10.61 -4.75
CA GLU A 97 10.07 -10.24 -5.98
C GLU A 97 8.65 -10.81 -5.99
N ILE A 98 7.71 -9.98 -6.43
CA ILE A 98 6.33 -10.39 -6.67
C ILE A 98 6.26 -11.00 -8.06
N THR A 99 5.98 -12.30 -8.12
CA THR A 99 6.02 -13.06 -9.37
C THR A 99 4.68 -13.66 -9.75
N ALA A 100 4.47 -13.83 -11.07
CA ALA A 100 3.32 -14.52 -11.64
C ALA A 100 3.78 -15.53 -12.71
N ASP A 101 3.44 -16.81 -12.50
CA ASP A 101 3.70 -17.86 -13.48
C ASP A 101 2.63 -17.83 -14.59
N VAL A 102 3.05 -17.63 -15.85
CA VAL A 102 2.14 -17.67 -17.02
C VAL A 102 1.72 -19.11 -17.38
N LYS A 103 2.27 -20.14 -16.72
CA LYS A 103 1.82 -21.52 -16.94
C LYS A 103 0.38 -21.76 -16.46
N ASN A 104 -0.02 -21.09 -15.39
CA ASN A 104 -1.30 -21.35 -14.73
C ASN A 104 -2.46 -20.58 -15.37
N GLU A 105 -2.16 -19.52 -16.11
CA GLU A 105 -3.12 -18.54 -16.64
C GLU A 105 -2.59 -17.93 -17.95
N SER A 106 -3.46 -17.35 -18.78
CA SER A 106 -2.97 -16.65 -19.98
C SER A 106 -2.05 -15.48 -19.62
N PHE A 107 -1.09 -15.14 -20.50
CA PHE A 107 -0.20 -13.99 -20.31
C PHE A 107 -0.96 -12.71 -19.95
N ALA A 108 -2.09 -12.45 -20.63
CA ALA A 108 -2.92 -11.28 -20.37
C ALA A 108 -3.47 -11.26 -18.94
N GLN A 109 -3.95 -12.41 -18.45
CA GLN A 109 -4.49 -12.54 -17.09
C GLN A 109 -3.39 -12.46 -16.03
N SER A 110 -2.27 -13.17 -16.21
CA SER A 110 -1.13 -13.10 -15.27
C SER A 110 -0.56 -11.68 -15.16
N LYS A 111 -0.40 -10.99 -16.30
CA LYS A 111 0.02 -9.58 -16.32
C LYS A 111 -0.97 -8.66 -15.63
N HIS A 112 -2.27 -8.84 -15.89
CA HIS A 112 -3.30 -8.05 -15.23
C HIS A 112 -3.27 -8.26 -13.72
N ASN A 113 -3.21 -9.51 -13.27
CA ASN A 113 -3.12 -9.89 -11.87
C ASN A 113 -1.87 -9.29 -11.19
N LEU A 114 -0.71 -9.37 -11.82
CA LEU A 114 0.53 -8.79 -11.28
C LEU A 114 0.37 -7.28 -11.04
N ILE A 115 -0.11 -6.54 -12.04
CA ILE A 115 -0.34 -5.10 -11.92
C ILE A 115 -1.36 -4.78 -10.81
N GLN A 116 -2.47 -5.52 -10.74
CA GLN A 116 -3.48 -5.32 -9.69
C GLN A 116 -2.94 -5.64 -8.29
N GLY A 117 -2.14 -6.70 -8.16
CA GLY A 117 -1.49 -7.07 -6.91
C GLY A 117 -0.48 -6.03 -6.44
N ILE A 118 0.36 -5.53 -7.35
CA ILE A 118 1.30 -4.42 -7.08
C ILE A 118 0.54 -3.19 -6.56
N LEU A 119 -0.50 -2.74 -7.30
CA LEU A 119 -1.33 -1.59 -6.90
C LEU A 119 -1.98 -1.81 -5.52
N LYS A 120 -2.48 -3.02 -5.25
CA LYS A 120 -3.10 -3.36 -3.97
C LYS A 120 -2.09 -3.40 -2.82
N ILE A 121 -0.85 -3.82 -3.08
CA ILE A 121 0.23 -3.77 -2.09
C ILE A 121 0.62 -2.32 -1.79
N TYR A 122 0.60 -1.42 -2.78
CA TYR A 122 0.81 0.01 -2.53
C TYR A 122 -0.26 0.65 -1.65
N ASP A 123 -1.46 0.07 -1.48
CA ASP A 123 -2.43 0.54 -0.48
C ASP A 123 -1.86 0.48 0.96
N LEU A 124 -0.82 -0.32 1.22
CA LEU A 124 -0.14 -0.35 2.52
C LEU A 124 0.54 0.98 2.88
N THR A 125 0.75 1.88 1.90
CA THR A 125 1.19 3.25 2.15
C THR A 125 0.21 4.04 3.02
N LEU A 126 -1.06 3.64 3.06
CA LEU A 126 -2.06 4.22 3.95
C LEU A 126 -1.85 3.79 5.42
N THR A 127 -1.08 2.73 5.66
CA THR A 127 -0.83 2.15 6.99
C THR A 127 0.43 2.72 7.67
N THR A 128 0.95 3.84 7.20
CA THR A 128 2.09 4.53 7.85
C THR A 128 1.76 4.85 9.31
N LYS A 129 2.80 4.91 10.15
CA LYS A 129 2.63 5.16 11.60
C LYS A 129 1.85 6.45 11.85
N SER A 130 2.14 7.52 11.13
CA SER A 130 1.41 8.79 11.23
C SER A 130 -0.08 8.63 10.95
N ASN A 131 -0.45 7.94 9.87
CA ASN A 131 -1.85 7.77 9.50
C ASN A 131 -2.60 6.92 10.52
N VAL A 132 -2.01 5.77 10.90
CA VAL A 132 -2.62 4.86 11.90
C VAL A 132 -2.78 5.56 13.24
N THR A 133 -1.78 6.33 13.67
CA THR A 133 -1.85 7.11 14.91
C THR A 133 -2.91 8.21 14.85
N ASN A 134 -3.02 8.94 13.73
CA ASN A 134 -4.06 9.96 13.57
C ASN A 134 -5.47 9.35 13.62
N ILE A 135 -5.71 8.27 12.85
CA ILE A 135 -7.00 7.56 12.85
C ILE A 135 -7.34 7.07 14.27
N PHE A 136 -6.36 6.49 14.97
CA PHE A 136 -6.56 6.03 16.35
C PHE A 136 -6.96 7.17 17.29
N TYR A 137 -6.30 8.33 17.22
CA TYR A 137 -6.67 9.47 18.07
C TYR A 137 -8.04 10.04 17.71
N GLU A 138 -8.37 10.13 16.42
CA GLU A 138 -9.71 10.53 15.96
C GLU A 138 -10.79 9.63 16.56
N GLU A 139 -10.65 8.30 16.44
CA GLU A 139 -11.61 7.33 17.00
C GLU A 139 -11.70 7.40 18.53
N VAL A 140 -10.58 7.55 19.23
CA VAL A 140 -10.55 7.66 20.69
C VAL A 140 -11.22 8.95 21.15
N PHE A 141 -10.94 10.09 20.51
CA PHE A 141 -11.52 11.37 20.90
C PHE A 141 -13.02 11.44 20.60
N GLU A 142 -13.46 10.87 19.48
CA GLU A 142 -14.88 10.72 19.15
C GLU A 142 -15.59 9.85 20.20
N PHE A 143 -15.00 8.70 20.56
CA PHE A 143 -15.53 7.85 21.63
C PHE A 143 -15.65 8.59 22.98
N LEU A 144 -14.64 9.35 23.38
CA LEU A 144 -14.67 10.10 24.65
C LEU A 144 -15.73 11.21 24.61
N TYR A 145 -15.86 11.90 23.47
CA TYR A 145 -16.88 12.92 23.26
C TYR A 145 -18.30 12.34 23.39
N ASP A 146 -18.57 11.23 22.69
CA ASP A 146 -19.87 10.53 22.71
C ASP A 146 -20.25 10.00 24.10
N ARG A 147 -19.25 9.69 24.94
CA ARG A 147 -19.43 9.27 26.32
C ARG A 147 -19.52 10.44 27.31
N GLU A 148 -19.53 11.67 26.81
CA GLU A 148 -19.51 12.91 27.60
C GLU A 148 -18.30 12.99 28.56
N ILE A 149 -17.20 12.31 28.22
CA ILE A 149 -15.97 12.31 29.01
C ILE A 149 -15.16 13.56 28.64
N ARG A 150 -15.28 14.59 29.48
CA ARG A 150 -14.63 15.89 29.28
C ARG A 150 -13.11 15.77 29.37
N GLY A 151 -12.43 16.47 28.48
CA GLY A 151 -10.98 16.58 28.52
C GLY A 151 -10.42 17.58 27.53
N LEU A 152 -9.10 17.72 27.57
CA LEU A 152 -8.32 18.53 26.66
C LEU A 152 -7.41 17.62 25.85
N ALA A 153 -7.54 17.64 24.53
CA ALA A 153 -6.64 16.94 23.62
C ALA A 153 -5.36 17.76 23.36
N GLN A 154 -4.25 17.06 23.06
CA GLN A 154 -2.98 17.65 22.61
C GLN A 154 -2.43 18.76 23.53
N VAL A 155 -2.31 18.47 24.82
CA VAL A 155 -1.85 19.43 25.83
C VAL A 155 -0.33 19.38 25.97
N SER A 156 0.33 20.54 25.94
CA SER A 156 1.73 20.66 26.33
C SER A 156 1.84 21.12 27.78
N VAL A 157 2.39 20.27 28.65
CA VAL A 157 2.55 20.55 30.08
C VAL A 157 4.02 20.79 30.40
N SER A 158 4.32 21.86 31.13
CA SER A 158 5.69 22.13 31.60
C SER A 158 5.89 21.50 32.98
N GLY A 159 6.90 20.63 33.11
CA GLY A 159 7.28 20.04 34.39
C GLY A 159 8.09 21.01 35.26
N GLU A 160 8.27 20.66 36.53
CA GLU A 160 9.02 21.47 37.52
C GLU A 160 10.48 21.72 37.10
N SER A 161 11.05 20.84 36.28
CA SER A 161 12.40 20.97 35.70
C SER A 161 12.47 21.94 34.51
N GLY A 162 11.34 22.48 34.05
CA GLY A 162 11.24 23.32 32.84
C GLY A 162 11.12 22.53 31.53
N LEU A 163 11.16 21.19 31.58
CA LEU A 163 10.92 20.34 30.40
C LEU A 163 9.45 20.36 30.00
N LYS A 164 9.18 20.50 28.69
CA LYS A 164 7.83 20.39 28.13
C LYS A 164 7.52 18.94 27.76
N TYR A 165 6.41 18.45 28.28
CA TYR A 165 5.83 17.15 27.96
C TYR A 165 4.63 17.36 27.04
N SER A 166 4.49 16.49 26.03
CA SER A 166 3.29 16.44 25.19
C SER A 166 2.40 15.32 25.71
N ILE A 167 1.17 15.65 26.07
CA ILE A 167 0.14 14.72 26.56
C ILE A 167 -0.99 14.70 25.54
N ASP A 168 -1.36 13.51 25.07
CA ASP A 168 -2.34 13.37 23.99
C ASP A 168 -3.77 13.71 24.44
N TYR A 169 -4.13 13.39 25.69
CA TYR A 169 -5.43 13.72 26.27
C TYR A 169 -5.37 13.83 27.80
N ILE A 170 -5.96 14.87 28.36
CA ILE A 170 -6.17 15.05 29.80
C ILE A 170 -7.65 14.96 30.09
N VAL A 171 -8.07 13.98 30.89
CA VAL A 171 -9.45 13.89 31.38
C VAL A 171 -9.64 14.91 32.48
N SER A 172 -10.64 15.78 32.34
CA SER A 172 -10.94 16.81 33.34
C SER A 172 -11.84 16.28 34.44
N GLU A 173 -11.62 16.74 35.68
CA GLU A 173 -12.51 16.41 36.79
C GLU A 173 -13.94 16.91 36.55
N THR A 174 -14.91 16.19 37.11
CA THR A 174 -16.31 16.62 37.16
C THR A 174 -16.82 16.59 38.59
N LYS A 175 -17.87 17.35 38.90
CA LYS A 175 -18.49 17.33 40.24
C LYS A 175 -18.94 15.92 40.69
N SER A 176 -19.23 15.02 39.73
CA SER A 176 -19.61 13.63 39.96
C SER A 176 -18.43 12.65 39.97
N GLN A 177 -17.28 13.03 39.42
CA GLN A 177 -16.05 12.23 39.37
C GLN A 177 -14.84 13.14 39.61
N PRO A 178 -14.46 13.38 40.88
CA PRO A 178 -13.30 14.19 41.21
C PRO A 178 -12.00 13.48 40.83
N GLU A 179 -10.96 14.26 40.52
CA GLU A 179 -9.62 13.73 40.28
C GLU A 179 -9.11 12.99 41.52
N LYS A 180 -8.70 11.72 41.36
CA LYS A 180 -8.07 10.97 42.45
C LYS A 180 -6.56 11.22 42.43
N THR A 181 -6.11 12.21 43.19
CA THR A 181 -4.70 12.32 43.57
C THR A 181 -4.37 11.23 44.59
N SER A 182 -3.40 10.37 44.26
CA SER A 182 -2.82 9.38 45.19
C SER A 182 -1.69 10.00 45.98
#